data_AF-A0A174TDR7-F1
#
_entry.id   AF-A0A174TDR7-F1
#
_cell.length_a   1.000
_cell.length_b   1.000
_cell.length_c   1.000
_cell.angle_alpha   90.00
_cell.angle_beta   90.00
_cell.angle_gamma   90.00
#
_symmetry.space_group_name_H-M   'P 1'
#
loop_
_entity.id
_entity.type
_entity.pdbx_description
1 polymer ?
#
loop_
_entity_poly.entity_id
_entity_poly.type
_entity_poly.pdbx_seq_one_letter_code
_entity_poly.pdbx_strand_id
1 'polypeptide(L)'
;MNANNVPIIDLKKESLINAFQNYMGKSFSNDKLLRFLSTYNATLLAMITTKKEFTKEEKENLYKFYDYFMENYGESTYEDRMQNWGQEPLILRYTENLYVLDREKERENYVKHASKTEKQEVSHFLDQLMKIKKDKVFICMNGNYSDAYHSDAYQMPGKVEKSELEFMYSFFSSVLMEMLKTDGAIVVRVLGNNKENDQLFGIHCNQGKFIYLSRSEIKDAHCTALDGRRLPPQEGTTYTSFYDILEKECK
;
A
#
# COMPACT_ATOMS: atom_id res chain seq x y z
N MET A 1 -6.54 8.17 40.76
CA MET A 1 -6.87 7.16 39.73
C MET A 1 -5.83 6.06 39.83
N ASN A 2 -6.23 4.81 40.10
CA ASN A 2 -5.30 3.68 40.26
C ASN A 2 -4.64 3.35 38.91
N ALA A 3 -3.30 3.31 38.89
CA ALA A 3 -2.48 3.10 37.70
C ALA A 3 -2.52 1.67 37.12
N ASN A 4 -3.37 0.78 37.64
CA ASN A 4 -3.37 -0.66 37.31
C ASN A 4 -4.63 -1.16 36.59
N ASN A 5 -5.62 -0.31 36.30
CA ASN A 5 -6.79 -0.73 35.54
C ASN A 5 -6.66 -0.23 34.10
N VAL A 6 -6.01 -1.03 33.25
CA VAL A 6 -6.18 -0.84 31.80
C VAL A 6 -7.57 -1.37 31.44
N PRO A 7 -8.46 -0.56 30.86
CA PRO A 7 -9.82 -1.02 30.54
C PRO A 7 -9.74 -2.17 29.52
N ILE A 8 -10.58 -3.21 29.71
CA ILE A 8 -10.89 -4.14 28.63
C ILE A 8 -11.79 -3.37 27.68
N ILE A 9 -11.32 -3.17 26.46
CA ILE A 9 -11.99 -2.27 25.52
C ILE A 9 -12.89 -3.10 24.63
N ASP A 10 -14.18 -2.78 24.69
CA ASP A 10 -15.18 -3.27 23.77
C ASP A 10 -15.09 -2.44 22.48
N LEU A 11 -14.53 -3.05 21.43
CA LEU A 11 -14.33 -2.42 20.12
C LEU A 11 -15.63 -1.88 19.48
N LYS A 12 -16.80 -2.25 20.01
CA LYS A 12 -18.12 -1.75 19.59
C LYS A 12 -18.62 -0.54 20.37
N LYS A 13 -18.03 -0.22 21.53
CA LYS A 13 -18.55 0.83 22.43
C LYS A 13 -17.69 2.08 22.47
N GLU A 14 -16.40 1.95 22.19
CA GLU A 14 -15.46 3.07 22.20
C GLU A 14 -14.48 2.98 21.02
N SER A 15 -14.16 4.14 20.44
CA SER A 15 -13.06 4.22 19.46
C SER A 15 -11.73 3.92 20.15
N LEU A 16 -10.92 3.09 19.51
CA LEU A 16 -9.55 2.79 19.96
C LEU A 16 -8.68 4.05 20.06
N ILE A 17 -8.89 5.02 19.16
CA ILE A 17 -8.21 6.31 19.20
C ILE A 17 -8.58 7.06 20.47
N ASN A 18 -9.87 7.16 20.79
CA ASN A 18 -10.35 7.85 21.99
C ASN A 18 -9.81 7.17 23.25
N ALA A 19 -9.87 5.84 23.30
CA ALA A 19 -9.32 5.08 24.41
C ALA A 19 -7.82 5.29 24.59
N PHE A 20 -7.07 5.31 23.48
CA PHE A 20 -5.64 5.58 23.48
C PHE A 20 -5.33 6.99 23.99
N GLN A 21 -5.98 8.01 23.44
CA GLN A 21 -5.80 9.40 23.84
C GLN A 21 -6.15 9.60 25.33
N ASN A 22 -7.25 9.00 25.79
CA ASN A 22 -7.66 9.02 27.20
C ASN A 22 -6.61 8.35 28.11
N TYR A 23 -6.04 7.23 27.69
CA TYR A 23 -5.01 6.51 28.46
C TYR A 23 -3.68 7.26 28.53
N MET A 24 -3.26 7.86 27.41
CA MET A 24 -2.04 8.66 27.34
C MET A 24 -2.15 9.93 28.19
N GLY A 25 -3.33 10.56 28.18
CA GLY A 25 -3.59 11.81 28.90
C GLY A 25 -2.84 12.98 28.27
N LYS A 26 -2.45 13.97 29.09
CA LYS A 26 -1.82 15.23 28.61
C LYS A 26 -0.34 15.09 28.22
N SER A 27 0.33 14.01 28.63
CA SER A 27 1.78 13.84 28.44
C SER A 27 2.07 12.46 27.88
N PHE A 28 2.74 12.44 26.73
CA PHE A 28 3.19 11.22 26.09
C PHE A 28 4.26 10.49 26.92
N SER A 29 4.26 9.16 26.89
CA SER A 29 5.21 8.30 27.59
C SER A 29 5.31 6.94 26.89
N ASN A 30 6.54 6.52 26.55
CA ASN A 30 6.78 5.24 25.89
C ASN A 30 6.32 4.06 26.77
N ASP A 31 6.59 4.07 28.08
CA ASP A 31 6.10 3.01 29.00
C ASP A 31 4.56 2.91 28.99
N LYS A 32 3.84 4.05 29.01
CA LYS A 32 2.37 4.04 28.89
C LYS A 32 1.91 3.47 27.55
N LEU A 33 2.53 3.90 26.45
CA LEU A 33 2.21 3.40 25.12
C LEU A 33 2.42 1.88 25.04
N LEU A 34 3.56 1.38 25.55
CA LEU A 34 3.87 -0.05 25.54
C LEU A 34 2.87 -0.85 26.39
N ARG A 35 2.43 -0.31 27.54
CA ARG A 35 1.39 -0.93 28.38
C ARG A 35 0.04 -0.97 27.69
N PHE A 36 -0.35 0.12 27.04
CA PHE A 36 -1.59 0.17 26.27
C PHE A 36 -1.57 -0.92 25.19
N LEU A 37 -0.56 -0.92 24.32
CA LEU A 37 -0.41 -1.92 23.26
C LEU A 37 -0.35 -3.35 23.80
N SER A 38 0.31 -3.59 24.95
CA SER A 38 0.35 -4.90 25.62
C SER A 38 -1.04 -5.40 25.99
N THR A 39 -1.86 -4.55 26.60
CA THR A 39 -3.23 -4.93 26.98
C THR A 39 -4.07 -5.27 25.77
N TYR A 40 -3.98 -4.47 24.70
CA TYR A 40 -4.75 -4.73 23.49
C TYR A 40 -4.26 -5.95 22.72
N ASN A 41 -2.95 -6.23 22.73
CA ASN A 41 -2.43 -7.47 22.18
C ASN A 41 -3.06 -8.68 22.89
N ALA A 42 -3.18 -8.64 24.22
CA ALA A 42 -3.82 -9.73 24.98
C ALA A 42 -5.31 -9.87 24.65
N THR A 43 -6.05 -8.76 24.57
CA THR A 43 -7.47 -8.76 24.18
C THR A 43 -7.66 -9.30 22.76
N LEU A 44 -6.84 -8.85 21.81
CA LEU A 44 -6.91 -9.27 20.43
C LEU A 44 -6.52 -10.75 20.26
N LEU A 45 -5.49 -11.20 20.97
CA LEU A 45 -5.07 -12.60 20.98
C LEU A 45 -6.23 -13.50 21.43
N ALA A 46 -6.93 -13.14 22.51
CA ALA A 46 -8.09 -13.90 22.97
C ALA A 46 -9.19 -13.99 21.90
N MET A 47 -9.49 -12.88 21.21
CA MET A 47 -10.47 -12.87 20.11
C MET A 47 -10.03 -13.79 18.96
N ILE A 48 -8.77 -13.71 18.54
CA ILE A 48 -8.20 -14.54 17.47
C ILE A 48 -8.25 -16.03 17.85
N THR A 49 -7.85 -16.39 19.07
CA THR A 49 -7.86 -17.78 19.55
C THR A 49 -9.27 -18.36 19.55
N THR A 50 -10.30 -17.54 19.80
CA THR A 50 -11.70 -17.95 19.70
C THR A 50 -12.26 -17.96 18.27
N LYS A 51 -11.41 -17.72 17.25
CA LYS A 51 -11.80 -17.60 15.83
C LYS A 51 -12.93 -16.59 15.61
N LYS A 52 -12.91 -15.48 16.38
CA LYS A 52 -13.90 -14.42 16.23
C LYS A 52 -13.84 -13.84 14.81
N GLU A 53 -14.99 -13.77 14.15
CA GLU A 53 -15.15 -12.96 12.95
C GLU A 53 -15.39 -11.50 13.34
N PHE A 54 -14.56 -10.60 12.81
CA PHE A 54 -14.69 -9.17 13.03
C PHE A 54 -15.75 -8.58 12.12
N THR A 55 -16.66 -7.81 12.71
CA THR A 55 -17.66 -7.03 11.98
C THR A 55 -16.99 -5.86 11.23
N LYS A 56 -17.68 -5.29 10.22
CA LYS A 56 -17.17 -4.15 9.46
C LYS A 56 -16.79 -2.96 10.37
N GLU A 57 -17.64 -2.64 11.35
CA GLU A 57 -17.42 -1.55 12.31
C GLU A 57 -16.18 -1.78 13.19
N GLU A 58 -15.98 -3.01 13.68
CA GLU A 58 -14.80 -3.35 14.49
C GLU A 58 -13.51 -3.23 13.67
N LYS A 59 -13.54 -3.64 12.40
CA LYS A 59 -12.42 -3.47 11.47
C LYS A 59 -12.14 -2.00 11.19
N GLU A 60 -13.16 -1.20 10.89
CA GLU A 60 -13.02 0.25 10.69
C GLU A 60 -12.41 0.95 11.91
N ASN A 61 -12.74 0.50 13.13
CA ASN A 61 -12.14 1.02 14.36
C ASN A 61 -10.65 0.65 14.49
N LEU A 62 -10.28 -0.60 14.17
CA LEU A 62 -8.89 -1.05 14.11
C LEU A 62 -8.09 -0.27 13.05
N TYR A 63 -8.62 -0.15 11.85
CA TYR A 63 -8.07 0.57 10.70
C TYR A 63 -7.74 2.03 11.06
N LYS A 64 -8.73 2.78 11.54
CA LYS A 64 -8.53 4.17 11.96
C LYS A 64 -7.47 4.31 13.04
N PHE A 65 -7.45 3.39 14.01
CA PHE A 65 -6.43 3.41 15.05
C PHE A 65 -5.03 3.12 14.51
N TYR A 66 -4.89 2.14 13.61
CA TYR A 66 -3.62 1.84 12.96
C TYR A 66 -3.08 3.07 12.22
N ASP A 67 -3.90 3.69 11.37
CA ASP A 67 -3.47 4.86 10.58
C ASP A 67 -3.05 6.01 11.50
N TYR A 68 -3.91 6.36 12.47
CA TYR A 68 -3.62 7.38 13.47
C TYR A 68 -2.33 7.07 14.25
N PHE A 69 -2.15 5.82 14.70
CA PHE A 69 -0.98 5.43 15.47
C PHE A 69 0.30 5.52 14.63
N MET A 70 0.28 5.02 13.40
CA MET A 70 1.44 4.99 12.52
C MET A 70 1.85 6.41 12.10
N GLU A 71 0.88 7.27 11.77
CA GLU A 71 1.13 8.67 11.40
C GLU A 71 1.75 9.48 12.56
N ASN A 72 1.25 9.29 13.79
CA ASN A 72 1.62 10.16 14.91
C ASN A 72 2.76 9.58 15.79
N TYR A 73 2.92 8.27 15.83
CA TYR A 73 3.82 7.57 16.76
C TYR A 73 4.63 6.44 16.12
N GLY A 74 4.36 6.08 14.85
CA GLY A 74 4.94 4.91 14.20
C GLY A 74 6.47 4.94 14.17
N GLU A 75 7.05 6.01 13.61
CA GLU A 75 8.50 6.20 13.51
C GLU A 75 9.14 6.44 14.88
N SER A 76 8.62 7.42 15.63
CA SER A 76 9.23 7.89 16.88
C SER A 76 9.26 6.85 18.00
N THR A 77 8.40 5.81 17.93
CA THR A 77 8.34 4.76 18.96
C THR A 77 8.85 3.41 18.46
N TYR A 78 9.38 3.34 17.23
CA TYR A 78 9.75 2.08 16.57
C TYR A 78 10.77 1.27 17.39
N GLU A 79 11.86 1.91 17.81
CA GLU A 79 12.94 1.24 18.53
C GLU A 79 12.44 0.65 19.86
N ASP A 80 11.64 1.39 20.63
CA ASP A 80 11.07 0.91 21.89
C ASP A 80 10.15 -0.30 21.69
N ARG A 81 9.32 -0.29 20.63
CA ARG A 81 8.47 -1.44 20.29
C ARG A 81 9.32 -2.67 19.93
N MET A 82 10.35 -2.48 19.11
CA MET A 82 11.25 -3.57 18.73
C MET A 82 12.05 -4.11 19.92
N GLN A 83 12.54 -3.25 20.81
CA GLN A 83 13.25 -3.68 22.02
C GLN A 83 12.34 -4.46 22.97
N ASN A 84 11.08 -4.05 23.11
CA ASN A 84 10.14 -4.67 24.05
C ASN A 84 9.60 -6.03 23.57
N TRP A 85 9.34 -6.21 22.27
CA TRP A 85 8.72 -7.46 21.75
C TRP A 85 9.55 -8.21 20.70
N GLY A 86 10.64 -7.63 20.18
CA GLY A 86 11.40 -8.18 19.05
C GLY A 86 10.66 -8.12 17.71
N GLN A 87 9.45 -7.54 17.68
CA GLN A 87 8.59 -7.43 16.50
C GLN A 87 7.50 -6.37 16.76
N GLU A 88 6.77 -5.98 15.71
CA GLU A 88 5.64 -5.06 15.86
C GLU A 88 4.52 -5.67 16.75
N PRO A 89 3.82 -4.85 17.56
CA PRO A 89 2.69 -5.28 18.38
C PRO A 89 1.63 -6.03 17.58
N LEU A 90 1.02 -7.04 18.19
CA LEU A 90 -0.01 -7.86 17.56
C LEU A 90 -1.16 -7.02 16.99
N ILE A 91 -1.61 -5.98 17.70
CA ILE A 91 -2.68 -5.09 17.22
C ILE A 91 -2.33 -4.44 15.88
N LEU A 92 -1.08 -3.98 15.69
CA LEU A 92 -0.67 -3.33 14.45
C LEU A 92 -0.57 -4.36 13.32
N ARG A 93 0.18 -5.46 13.55
CA ARG A 93 0.36 -6.50 12.52
C ARG A 93 -0.94 -7.17 12.11
N TYR A 94 -1.84 -7.44 13.06
CA TYR A 94 -3.10 -8.09 12.74
C TYR A 94 -4.03 -7.14 11.98
N THR A 95 -4.04 -5.85 12.34
CA THR A 95 -4.81 -4.83 11.60
C THR A 95 -4.31 -4.69 10.17
N GLU A 96 -2.99 -4.68 9.97
CA GLU A 96 -2.37 -4.71 8.63
C GLU A 96 -2.78 -5.97 7.84
N ASN A 97 -2.78 -7.14 8.47
CA ASN A 97 -3.27 -8.37 7.82
C ASN A 97 -4.76 -8.29 7.44
N LEU A 98 -5.59 -7.68 8.29
CA LEU A 98 -7.00 -7.46 7.96
C LEU A 98 -7.16 -6.52 6.75
N TYR A 99 -6.36 -5.44 6.68
CA TYR A 99 -6.32 -4.54 5.54
C TYR A 99 -5.98 -5.29 4.24
N VAL A 100 -4.94 -6.12 4.26
CA VAL A 100 -4.53 -6.93 3.10
C VAL A 100 -5.66 -7.87 2.67
N LEU A 101 -6.28 -8.60 3.61
CA LEU A 101 -7.35 -9.54 3.31
C LEU A 101 -8.61 -8.87 2.74
N ASP A 102 -9.01 -7.72 3.27
CA ASP A 102 -10.18 -7.01 2.77
C ASP A 102 -9.90 -6.41 1.38
N ARG A 103 -8.69 -5.91 1.16
CA ARG A 103 -8.29 -5.43 -0.15
C ARG A 103 -8.20 -6.53 -1.20
N GLU A 104 -7.68 -7.70 -0.86
CA GLU A 104 -7.68 -8.86 -1.77
C GLU A 104 -9.10 -9.22 -2.21
N LYS A 105 -10.06 -9.22 -1.27
CA LYS A 105 -11.48 -9.42 -1.59
C LYS A 105 -12.04 -8.32 -2.49
N GLU A 106 -11.65 -7.06 -2.26
CA GLU A 106 -12.05 -5.96 -3.13
C GLU A 106 -11.47 -6.11 -4.55
N ARG A 107 -10.20 -6.53 -4.69
CA ARG A 107 -9.60 -6.84 -6.01
C ARG A 107 -10.34 -7.96 -6.72
N GLU A 108 -10.64 -9.05 -6.02
CA GLU A 108 -11.44 -10.14 -6.57
C GLU A 108 -12.81 -9.63 -7.04
N ASN A 109 -13.44 -8.76 -6.26
CA ASN A 109 -14.69 -8.13 -6.61
C ASN A 109 -14.58 -7.24 -7.86
N TYR A 110 -13.51 -6.46 -8.00
CA TYR A 110 -13.22 -5.67 -9.20
C TYR A 110 -13.07 -6.56 -10.44
N VAL A 111 -12.28 -7.64 -10.34
CA VAL A 111 -12.06 -8.59 -11.45
C VAL A 111 -13.35 -9.30 -11.85
N LYS A 112 -14.16 -9.73 -10.86
CA LYS A 112 -15.43 -10.41 -11.08
C LYS A 112 -16.43 -9.53 -11.83
N HIS A 113 -16.50 -8.25 -11.47
CA HIS A 113 -17.45 -7.28 -12.05
C HIS A 113 -16.86 -6.42 -13.18
N ALA A 114 -15.64 -6.72 -13.62
CA ALA A 114 -15.03 -6.03 -14.76
C ALA A 114 -15.74 -6.38 -16.07
N SER A 115 -16.02 -5.33 -16.85
CA SER A 115 -16.55 -5.46 -18.20
C SER A 115 -15.53 -6.12 -19.13
N LYS A 116 -16.01 -6.60 -20.29
CA LYS A 116 -15.13 -7.19 -21.31
C LYS A 116 -14.07 -6.18 -21.78
N THR A 117 -14.46 -4.91 -21.96
CA THR A 117 -13.55 -3.85 -22.40
C THR A 117 -12.45 -3.59 -21.39
N GLU A 118 -12.78 -3.51 -20.10
CA GLU A 118 -11.78 -3.31 -19.03
C GLU A 118 -10.81 -4.49 -18.94
N LYS A 119 -11.32 -5.73 -19.07
CA LYS A 119 -10.45 -6.91 -19.10
C LYS A 119 -9.49 -6.87 -20.29
N GLN A 120 -9.97 -6.47 -21.46
CA GLN A 120 -9.13 -6.32 -22.66
C GLN A 120 -8.08 -5.23 -22.50
N GLU A 121 -8.44 -4.09 -21.91
CA GLU A 121 -7.52 -2.98 -21.60
C GLU A 121 -6.40 -3.43 -20.66
N VAL A 122 -6.75 -4.09 -19.55
CA VAL A 122 -5.78 -4.66 -18.59
C VAL A 122 -4.89 -5.70 -19.25
N SER A 123 -5.46 -6.65 -19.99
CA SER A 123 -4.67 -7.68 -20.67
C SER A 123 -3.71 -7.08 -21.70
N HIS A 124 -4.17 -6.10 -22.49
CA HIS A 124 -3.34 -5.43 -23.48
C HIS A 124 -2.14 -4.73 -22.85
N PHE A 125 -2.40 -3.96 -21.78
CA PHE A 125 -1.34 -3.26 -21.07
C PHE A 125 -0.36 -4.23 -20.40
N LEU A 126 -0.86 -5.28 -19.75
CA LEU A 126 -0.03 -6.31 -19.13
C LEU A 126 0.85 -7.05 -20.14
N ASP A 127 0.32 -7.39 -21.31
CA ASP A 127 1.09 -8.00 -22.39
C ASP A 127 2.25 -7.11 -22.84
N GLN A 128 2.03 -5.80 -22.91
CA GLN A 128 3.09 -4.84 -23.23
C GLN A 128 4.14 -4.76 -22.12
N LEU A 129 3.73 -4.74 -20.85
CA LEU A 129 4.66 -4.75 -19.71
C LEU A 129 5.52 -6.02 -19.67
N MET A 130 4.94 -7.18 -19.98
CA MET A 130 5.63 -8.48 -20.00
C MET A 130 6.63 -8.62 -21.15
N LYS A 131 6.54 -7.77 -22.19
CA LYS A 131 7.56 -7.70 -23.25
C LYS A 131 8.84 -7.03 -22.78
N ILE A 132 8.77 -6.13 -21.81
CA ILE A 132 9.95 -5.46 -21.23
C ILE A 132 10.71 -6.48 -20.37
N LYS A 133 11.83 -7.01 -20.87
CA LYS A 133 12.60 -8.11 -20.24
C LYS A 133 13.57 -7.66 -19.13
N LYS A 134 13.27 -6.54 -18.50
CA LYS A 134 13.98 -6.01 -17.32
C LYS A 134 13.09 -6.04 -16.10
N ASP A 135 13.68 -6.12 -14.91
CA ASP A 135 12.93 -6.06 -13.67
C ASP A 135 12.22 -4.71 -13.55
N LYS A 136 11.02 -4.73 -12.98
CA LYS A 136 10.13 -3.57 -12.89
C LYS A 136 9.61 -3.43 -11.47
N VAL A 137 9.55 -2.20 -10.98
CA VAL A 137 8.87 -1.83 -9.74
C VAL A 137 7.66 -0.97 -10.09
N PHE A 138 6.50 -1.37 -9.62
CA PHE A 138 5.23 -0.67 -9.77
C PHE A 138 4.91 0.00 -8.46
N ILE A 139 4.74 1.31 -8.47
CA ILE A 139 4.19 2.06 -7.34
C ILE A 139 2.76 2.42 -7.72
N CYS A 140 1.80 1.78 -7.06
CA CYS A 140 0.37 1.91 -7.34
C CYS A 140 -0.27 2.80 -6.28
N MET A 141 -1.03 3.80 -6.72
CA MET A 141 -1.77 4.74 -5.88
C MET A 141 -3.24 4.67 -6.27
N ASN A 142 -4.10 4.32 -5.33
CA ASN A 142 -5.53 4.15 -5.58
C ASN A 142 -6.25 5.51 -5.46
N GLY A 143 -7.08 5.86 -6.46
CA GLY A 143 -7.71 7.18 -6.55
C GLY A 143 -8.85 7.41 -5.54
N ASN A 144 -9.31 6.37 -4.85
CA ASN A 144 -10.33 6.46 -3.81
C ASN A 144 -9.78 6.77 -2.42
N TYR A 145 -8.45 6.68 -2.21
CA TYR A 145 -7.85 7.02 -0.92
C TYR A 145 -7.45 8.51 -0.94
N SER A 146 -8.09 9.30 -0.08
CA SER A 146 -7.76 10.72 0.13
C SER A 146 -6.37 10.94 0.74
N ASP A 147 -5.78 9.87 1.27
CA ASP A 147 -4.57 9.94 2.07
C ASP A 147 -3.39 9.46 1.22
N ALA A 148 -2.45 10.38 0.97
CA ALA A 148 -1.28 10.25 0.11
C ALA A 148 -0.25 9.18 0.57
N TYR A 149 -0.61 8.32 1.54
CA TYR A 149 0.28 7.38 2.21
C TYR A 149 0.07 5.92 1.84
N HIS A 150 -1.00 5.58 1.10
CA HIS A 150 -1.23 4.20 0.65
C HIS A 150 -0.75 4.02 -0.80
N SER A 151 0.57 4.00 -0.96
CA SER A 151 1.20 3.52 -2.19
C SER A 151 1.74 2.12 -1.98
N ASP A 152 1.39 1.19 -2.86
CA ASP A 152 1.95 -0.17 -2.81
C ASP A 152 3.02 -0.35 -3.86
N ALA A 153 4.10 -0.98 -3.45
CA ALA A 153 5.17 -1.38 -4.33
C ALA A 153 5.03 -2.86 -4.72
N TYR A 154 4.93 -3.13 -6.02
CA TYR A 154 4.99 -4.49 -6.57
C TYR A 154 6.23 -4.68 -7.42
N GLN A 155 6.84 -5.86 -7.35
CA GLN A 155 7.97 -6.22 -8.20
C GLN A 155 7.53 -7.21 -9.28
N MET A 156 7.83 -6.88 -10.53
CA MET A 156 7.65 -7.78 -11.66
C MET A 156 9.03 -8.10 -12.25
N PRO A 157 9.48 -9.37 -12.20
CA PRO A 157 10.76 -9.73 -12.79
C PRO A 157 10.73 -9.61 -14.32
N GLY A 158 11.87 -9.30 -14.92
CA GLY A 158 12.05 -9.21 -16.37
C GLY A 158 12.02 -10.57 -17.06
N LYS A 159 12.35 -11.63 -16.31
CA LYS A 159 12.26 -13.03 -16.73
C LYS A 159 11.34 -13.77 -15.77
N VAL A 160 10.32 -14.41 -16.32
CA VAL A 160 9.35 -15.21 -15.58
C VAL A 160 9.44 -16.63 -16.13
N GLU A 161 9.59 -17.62 -15.26
CA GLU A 161 9.57 -19.02 -15.64
C GLU A 161 8.20 -19.40 -16.22
N LYS A 162 8.18 -20.32 -17.18
CA LYS A 162 6.92 -20.70 -17.85
C LYS A 162 5.85 -21.18 -16.87
N SER A 163 6.27 -21.86 -15.81
CA SER A 163 5.40 -22.34 -14.72
C SER A 163 4.77 -21.23 -13.89
N GLU A 164 5.36 -20.03 -13.87
CA GLU A 164 4.91 -18.89 -13.06
C GLU A 164 4.11 -17.87 -13.87
N LEU A 165 4.08 -18.00 -15.20
CA LEU A 165 3.40 -17.05 -16.09
C LEU A 165 1.92 -16.89 -15.73
N GLU A 166 1.18 -17.97 -15.49
CA GLU A 166 -0.24 -17.89 -15.16
C GLU A 166 -0.48 -17.11 -13.86
N PHE A 167 0.32 -17.39 -12.83
CA PHE A 167 0.28 -16.66 -11.57
C PHE A 167 0.59 -15.18 -11.78
N MET A 168 1.66 -14.86 -12.49
CA MET A 168 2.08 -13.47 -12.76
C MET A 168 1.00 -12.70 -13.53
N TYR A 169 0.41 -13.32 -14.55
CA TYR A 169 -0.67 -12.72 -15.30
C TYR A 169 -1.91 -12.48 -14.42
N SER A 170 -2.30 -13.48 -13.62
CA SER A 170 -3.45 -13.35 -12.72
C SER A 170 -3.24 -12.25 -11.67
N PHE A 171 -2.09 -12.28 -10.99
CA PHE A 171 -1.74 -11.33 -9.94
C PHE A 171 -1.70 -9.89 -10.46
N PHE A 172 -0.90 -9.62 -11.50
CA PHE A 172 -0.80 -8.27 -12.04
C PHE A 172 -2.09 -7.82 -12.75
N SER A 173 -2.87 -8.72 -13.32
CA SER A 173 -4.21 -8.35 -13.83
C SER A 173 -5.11 -7.84 -12.71
N SER A 174 -5.07 -8.46 -11.52
CA SER A 174 -5.88 -8.00 -10.38
C SER A 174 -5.44 -6.62 -9.87
N VAL A 175 -4.14 -6.37 -9.80
CA VAL A 175 -3.56 -5.07 -9.40
C VAL A 175 -3.91 -3.99 -10.41
N LEU A 176 -3.72 -4.25 -11.70
CA LEU A 176 -4.06 -3.31 -12.76
C LEU A 176 -5.57 -3.04 -12.85
N MET A 177 -6.41 -4.05 -12.58
CA MET A 177 -7.85 -3.87 -12.52
C MET A 177 -8.27 -2.98 -11.35
N GLU A 178 -7.65 -3.11 -10.18
CA GLU A 178 -7.87 -2.19 -9.05
C GLU A 178 -7.58 -0.75 -9.46
N MET A 179 -6.41 -0.50 -10.05
CA MET A 179 -6.03 0.84 -10.50
C MET A 179 -7.02 1.40 -11.52
N LEU A 180 -7.47 0.57 -12.45
CA LEU A 180 -8.44 0.96 -13.48
C LEU A 180 -9.82 1.29 -12.90
N LYS A 181 -10.27 0.53 -11.89
CA LYS A 181 -11.59 0.68 -11.25
C LYS A 181 -11.67 1.82 -10.25
N THR A 182 -10.52 2.29 -9.78
CA THR A 182 -10.43 3.32 -8.75
C THR A 182 -9.87 4.63 -9.27
N ASP A 183 -9.77 4.76 -10.61
CA ASP A 183 -9.14 5.91 -11.27
C ASP A 183 -7.76 6.26 -10.65
N GLY A 184 -7.01 5.21 -10.30
CA GLY A 184 -5.70 5.31 -9.65
C GLY A 184 -4.58 5.73 -10.59
N ALA A 185 -3.36 5.80 -10.05
CA ALA A 185 -2.14 6.09 -10.78
C ALA A 185 -1.09 5.00 -10.54
N ILE A 186 -0.26 4.78 -11.55
CA ILE A 186 0.83 3.80 -11.52
C ILE A 186 2.10 4.50 -11.96
N VAL A 187 3.14 4.44 -11.15
CA VAL A 187 4.50 4.80 -11.56
C VAL A 187 5.29 3.52 -11.74
N VAL A 188 5.85 3.32 -12.92
CA VAL A 188 6.65 2.12 -13.23
C VAL A 188 8.09 2.53 -13.42
N ARG A 189 8.97 1.90 -12.62
CA ARG A 189 10.41 1.99 -12.74
C ARG A 189 10.93 0.70 -13.36
N VAL A 190 11.45 0.80 -14.58
CA VAL A 190 12.22 -0.28 -15.21
C VAL A 190 13.65 -0.17 -14.71
N LEU A 191 14.13 -1.21 -14.05
CA LEU A 191 15.43 -1.20 -13.40
C LEU A 191 16.54 -1.27 -14.44
N GLY A 192 17.46 -0.31 -14.33
CA GLY A 192 18.71 -0.30 -15.07
C GLY A 192 19.69 -1.33 -14.53
N ASN A 193 20.92 -1.28 -15.05
CA ASN A 193 22.05 -2.05 -14.52
C ASN A 193 23.21 -1.10 -14.24
N ASN A 194 24.38 -1.60 -13.86
CA ASN A 194 25.55 -0.76 -13.54
C ASN A 194 26.00 0.18 -14.68
N LYS A 195 25.48 0.02 -15.91
CA LYS A 195 25.79 0.83 -17.09
C LYS A 195 24.59 1.64 -17.61
N GLU A 196 23.40 1.41 -17.07
CA GLU A 196 22.16 1.99 -17.57
C GLU A 196 21.38 2.59 -16.41
N ASN A 197 20.93 3.82 -16.58
CA ASN A 197 20.00 4.46 -15.65
C ASN A 197 18.67 3.70 -15.62
N ASP A 198 17.97 3.79 -14.49
CA ASP A 198 16.57 3.41 -14.40
C ASP A 198 15.73 4.21 -15.38
N GLN A 199 14.64 3.62 -15.86
CA GLN A 199 13.66 4.31 -16.70
C GLN A 199 12.34 4.43 -15.95
N LEU A 200 11.83 5.66 -15.82
CA LEU A 200 10.62 5.96 -15.08
C LEU A 200 9.54 6.50 -16.02
N PHE A 201 8.37 5.87 -15.98
CA PHE A 201 7.17 6.35 -16.68
C PHE A 201 5.94 6.26 -15.77
N GLY A 202 4.95 7.11 -16.04
CA GLY A 202 3.71 7.15 -15.29
C GLY A 202 2.49 6.82 -16.14
N ILE A 203 1.49 6.25 -15.49
CA ILE A 203 0.16 5.98 -16.03
C ILE A 203 -0.84 6.54 -15.03
N HIS A 204 -1.89 7.20 -15.52
CA HIS A 204 -3.08 7.45 -14.73
C HIS A 204 -4.27 6.73 -15.36
N CYS A 205 -5.19 6.28 -14.51
CA CYS A 205 -6.41 5.63 -14.94
C CYS A 205 -7.52 6.68 -14.96
N ASN A 206 -8.35 6.63 -15.99
CA ASN A 206 -9.55 7.46 -16.04
C ASN A 206 -10.61 6.77 -16.88
N GLN A 207 -11.83 6.63 -16.34
CA GLN A 207 -12.98 6.10 -17.06
C GLN A 207 -12.71 4.72 -17.70
N GLY A 208 -12.02 3.84 -16.96
CA GLY A 208 -11.75 2.48 -17.43
C GLY A 208 -10.66 2.37 -18.50
N LYS A 209 -9.78 3.37 -18.64
CA LYS A 209 -8.63 3.34 -19.56
C LYS A 209 -7.31 3.70 -18.88
N PHE A 210 -6.21 3.15 -19.40
CA PHE A 210 -4.86 3.59 -19.03
C PHE A 210 -4.44 4.76 -19.90
N ILE A 211 -4.03 5.85 -19.26
CA ILE A 211 -3.54 7.06 -19.92
C ILE A 211 -2.07 7.25 -19.55
N TYR A 212 -1.21 7.13 -20.57
CA TYR A 212 0.23 7.19 -20.42
C TYR A 212 0.70 8.64 -20.36
N LEU A 213 1.46 8.97 -19.32
CA LEU A 213 2.05 10.30 -19.18
C LEU A 213 3.20 10.50 -20.16
N SER A 214 3.33 11.73 -20.66
CA SER A 214 4.50 12.17 -21.40
C SER A 214 5.74 12.26 -20.50
N ARG A 215 6.92 12.32 -21.12
CA ARG A 215 8.21 12.49 -20.42
C ARG A 215 8.22 13.74 -19.52
N SER A 216 7.61 14.83 -19.99
CA SER A 216 7.51 16.08 -19.24
C SER A 216 6.58 15.98 -18.05
N GLU A 217 5.43 15.33 -18.19
CA GLU A 217 4.45 15.20 -17.10
C GLU A 217 4.99 14.35 -15.95
N ILE A 218 5.59 13.19 -16.25
CA ILE A 218 6.17 12.35 -15.19
C ILE A 218 7.36 13.03 -14.51
N LYS A 219 8.19 13.76 -15.26
CA LYS A 219 9.29 14.53 -14.68
C LYS A 219 8.78 15.63 -13.78
N ASP A 220 7.77 16.37 -14.22
CA ASP A 220 7.16 17.46 -13.45
C ASP A 220 6.56 16.93 -12.14
N ALA A 221 5.76 15.86 -12.22
CA ALA A 221 5.15 15.23 -11.05
C ALA A 221 6.20 14.70 -10.06
N HIS A 222 7.18 13.92 -10.53
CA HIS A 222 8.21 13.34 -9.67
C HIS A 222 9.18 14.38 -9.07
N CYS A 223 9.32 15.54 -9.71
CA CYS A 223 10.16 16.63 -9.24
C CYS A 223 9.37 17.67 -8.45
N THR A 224 8.20 17.31 -7.90
CA THR A 224 7.36 18.20 -7.07
C THR A 224 7.07 17.56 -5.73
N ALA A 225 7.50 18.21 -4.66
CA ALA A 225 7.15 17.80 -3.31
C ALA A 225 5.67 18.10 -3.01
N LEU A 226 5.13 17.50 -1.95
CA LEU A 226 3.73 17.69 -1.53
C LEU A 226 3.39 19.16 -1.23
N ASP A 227 4.37 19.96 -0.79
CA ASP A 227 4.24 21.40 -0.56
C ASP A 227 4.34 22.26 -1.84
N GLY A 228 4.44 21.62 -3.02
CA GLY A 228 4.59 22.26 -4.32
C GLY A 228 6.03 22.69 -4.66
N ARG A 229 7.01 22.46 -3.78
CA ARG A 229 8.41 22.82 -4.03
C ARG A 229 9.00 21.92 -5.11
N ARG A 230 9.79 22.51 -6.02
CA ARG A 230 10.54 21.75 -7.03
C ARG A 230 11.76 21.05 -6.42
N LEU A 231 11.89 19.77 -6.70
CA LEU A 231 13.02 18.92 -6.35
C LEU A 231 13.92 18.71 -7.58
N PRO A 232 15.24 18.50 -7.40
CA PRO A 232 16.09 18.12 -8.53
C PRO A 232 15.68 16.74 -9.07
N PRO A 233 15.90 16.48 -10.37
CA PRO A 233 15.79 15.14 -10.94
C PRO A 233 16.61 14.12 -10.13
N GLN A 234 16.06 12.93 -9.95
CA GLN A 234 16.76 11.86 -9.24
C GLN A 234 17.97 11.38 -10.06
N GLU A 235 19.14 11.34 -9.43
CA GLU A 235 20.34 10.78 -10.05
C GLU A 235 20.12 9.32 -10.46
N GLY A 236 20.71 8.91 -11.58
CA GLY A 236 20.54 7.56 -12.11
C GLY A 236 19.14 7.24 -12.67
N THR A 237 18.25 8.24 -12.82
CA THR A 237 16.89 8.04 -13.35
C THR A 237 16.67 8.81 -14.66
N THR A 238 16.11 8.12 -15.66
CA THR A 238 15.69 8.69 -16.95
C THR A 238 14.17 8.74 -17.01
N TYR A 239 13.60 9.95 -17.02
CA TYR A 239 12.17 10.16 -17.22
C TYR A 239 11.81 9.91 -18.69
N THR A 240 10.85 9.03 -18.93
CA THR A 240 10.51 8.56 -20.29
C THR A 240 9.00 8.34 -20.42
N SER A 241 8.53 8.11 -21.65
CA SER A 241 7.17 7.64 -21.89
C SER A 241 7.13 6.11 -21.99
N PHE A 242 5.94 5.54 -21.85
CA PHE A 242 5.73 4.10 -22.01
C PHE A 242 6.12 3.61 -23.42
N TYR A 243 5.74 4.34 -24.47
CA TYR A 243 6.01 3.94 -25.85
C TYR A 243 7.50 3.96 -26.17
N ASP A 244 8.25 4.92 -25.63
CA ASP A 244 9.71 4.96 -25.81
C ASP A 244 10.39 3.73 -25.22
N ILE A 245 9.89 3.23 -24.07
CA ILE A 245 10.41 2.00 -23.46
C ILE A 245 10.10 0.80 -24.34
N LEU A 246 8.87 0.69 -24.84
CA LEU A 246 8.51 -0.40 -25.74
C LEU A 246 9.38 -0.40 -27.00
N GLU A 247 9.63 0.77 -27.60
CA GLU A 247 10.51 0.87 -28.77
C GLU A 247 11.97 0.51 -28.48
N LYS A 248 12.46 0.80 -27.27
CA LYS A 248 13.85 0.54 -26.90
C LYS A 248 14.08 -0.90 -26.46
N GLU A 249 13.17 -1.44 -25.64
CA GLU A 249 13.37 -2.71 -24.92
C GLU A 249 12.69 -3.90 -25.61
N CYS A 250 11.86 -3.68 -26.65
CA CYS A 250 11.14 -4.75 -27.37
C CYS A 250 11.53 -4.89 -28.85
N LYS A 251 12.61 -4.25 -29.30
CA LYS A 251 13.26 -4.52 -30.61
C LYS A 251 14.23 -5.69 -30.47
#